data_AF-A0A2K3KKZ6-F1
#
_entry.id   AF-A0A2K3KKZ6-F1
#
_cell.length_a   1.000
_cell.length_b   1.000
_cell.length_c   1.000
_cell.angle_alpha   90.00
_cell.angle_beta   90.00
_cell.angle_gamma   90.00
#
_symmetry.space_group_name_H-M   'P 1'
#
loop_
_entity.id
_entity.type
_entity.pdbx_description
1 polymer ?
#
loop_
_entity_poly.entity_id
_entity_poly.type
_entity_poly.pdbx_seq_one_letter_code
_entity_poly.pdbx_strand_id
1 'polypeptide(L)'
;FQQKVSVYDESGKPVITKTDSSNPWWALLENAVQEAGGKLGKPEIFPASTDARYFRNLGLPAIGFSPMANTPILLHDHNEVILIIYYVPI
;
A
#
# COMPACT_ATOMS: atom_id res chain seq x y z
N PHE A 1 -9.01 7.04 -13.51
CA PHE A 1 -7.96 7.93 -12.96
C PHE A 1 -6.80 7.94 -13.95
N GLN A 2 -6.34 9.10 -14.42
CA GLN A 2 -5.15 9.17 -15.30
C GLN A 2 -3.94 9.55 -14.44
N GLN A 3 -2.89 8.73 -14.50
CA GLN A 3 -1.68 8.96 -13.74
C GLN A 3 -0.92 10.16 -14.31
N LYS A 4 -0.85 11.26 -13.54
CA LYS A 4 -0.18 12.51 -13.93
C LYS A 4 1.29 12.60 -13.51
N VAL A 5 1.78 11.64 -12.73
CA VAL A 5 3.14 11.66 -12.15
C VAL A 5 3.99 10.55 -12.76
N SER A 6 5.21 10.89 -13.16
CA SER A 6 6.21 9.96 -13.70
C SER A 6 6.39 8.74 -12.78
N VAL A 7 6.51 7.55 -13.37
CA VAL A 7 6.90 6.31 -12.67
C VAL A 7 8.41 6.16 -12.53
N TYR A 8 9.17 7.15 -12.98
CA TYR A 8 10.62 7.21 -12.92
C TYR A 8 11.07 8.44 -12.14
N ASP A 9 12.19 8.31 -11.41
CA ASP A 9 12.88 9.44 -10.78
C ASP A 9 13.65 10.29 -11.80
N GLU A 10 14.29 11.35 -11.32
CA GLU A 10 15.10 12.28 -12.13
C GLU A 10 16.29 11.60 -12.82
N SER A 11 16.71 10.43 -12.33
CA SER A 11 17.79 9.61 -12.90
C SER A 11 17.27 8.52 -13.85
N GLY A 12 15.96 8.48 -14.11
CA GLY A 12 15.33 7.49 -14.98
C GLY A 12 15.12 6.11 -14.35
N LYS A 13 15.29 5.97 -13.03
CA LYS A 13 15.08 4.70 -12.32
C LYS A 13 13.61 4.55 -11.93
N PRO A 14 13.01 3.35 -12.06
CA PRO A 14 11.63 3.13 -11.63
C PRO A 14 11.44 3.42 -10.13
N VAL A 15 10.43 4.21 -9.78
CA VAL A 15 10.04 4.50 -8.39
C VAL A 15 8.86 3.66 -7.92
N ILE A 16 8.45 2.64 -8.68
CA ILE A 16 7.38 1.71 -8.27
C ILE A 16 8.00 0.58 -7.45
N THR A 17 7.47 0.36 -6.25
CA THR A 17 7.80 -0.83 -5.45
C THR A 17 7.12 -2.04 -6.07
N LYS A 18 7.89 -3.10 -6.34
CA LYS A 18 7.36 -4.34 -6.90
C LYS A 18 6.49 -5.05 -5.89
N THR A 19 5.36 -5.59 -6.35
CA THR A 19 4.39 -6.35 -5.57
C THR A 19 4.28 -7.77 -6.12
N ASP A 20 5.43 -8.41 -6.27
CA ASP A 20 5.59 -9.78 -6.75
C ASP A 20 6.68 -10.48 -5.92
N SER A 21 6.90 -11.78 -6.17
CA SER A 21 7.85 -12.61 -5.44
C SER A 21 9.32 -12.19 -5.60
N SER A 22 9.65 -11.27 -6.51
CA SER A 22 11.00 -10.71 -6.61
C SER A 22 11.30 -9.66 -5.53
N ASN A 23 10.28 -9.21 -4.79
CA ASN A 23 10.43 -8.33 -3.63
C ASN A 23 10.23 -9.12 -2.32
N PRO A 24 11.29 -9.35 -1.51
CA PRO A 24 11.16 -10.11 -0.27
C PRO A 24 10.23 -9.44 0.74
N TRP A 25 10.09 -8.11 0.72
CA TRP A 25 9.18 -7.38 1.60
C TRP A 25 7.71 -7.58 1.21
N TRP A 26 7.44 -7.80 -0.08
CA TRP A 26 6.10 -8.14 -0.55
C TRP A 26 5.72 -9.55 -0.11
N ALA A 27 6.61 -10.53 -0.32
CA ALA A 27 6.40 -11.90 0.12
C ALA A 27 6.21 -11.99 1.65
N LEU A 28 6.97 -11.20 2.42
CA LEU A 28 6.81 -11.11 3.88
C LEU A 28 5.41 -10.59 4.26
N LEU A 29 4.93 -9.52 3.62
CA LEU A 29 3.60 -8.97 3.86
C LEU A 29 2.49 -9.97 3.48
N GLU A 30 2.63 -10.62 2.32
CA GLU A 30 1.68 -11.66 1.86
C GLU A 30 1.55 -12.79 2.88
N ASN A 31 2.68 -13.32 3.35
CA ASN A 31 2.71 -14.40 4.33
C ASN A 31 2.09 -13.96 5.66
N ALA A 32 2.47 -12.78 6.18
CA ALA A 32 1.93 -12.28 7.43
C ALA A 32 0.40 -12.11 7.39
N VAL A 33 -0.13 -11.59 6.27
CA VAL A 33 -1.59 -11.45 6.10
C VAL A 33 -2.27 -12.81 6.00
N GLN A 34 -1.65 -13.79 5.32
CA GLN A 34 -2.18 -15.15 5.21
C GLN A 34 -2.18 -15.87 6.57
N GLU A 35 -1.11 -15.76 7.35
CA GLU A 35 -1.00 -16.34 8.69
C GLU A 35 -2.05 -15.75 9.65
N ALA A 36 -2.38 -14.47 9.49
CA ALA A 36 -3.45 -13.82 10.23
C ALA A 36 -4.88 -14.16 9.71
N GLY A 37 -5.00 -15.10 8.77
CA GLY A 37 -6.28 -15.53 8.18
C GLY A 37 -6.90 -14.53 7.20
N GLY A 38 -6.14 -13.51 6.79
CA GLY A 38 -6.56 -12.48 5.86
C GLY A 38 -6.24 -12.81 4.40
N LYS A 39 -6.62 -11.89 3.51
CA LYS A 39 -6.26 -11.92 2.10
C LYS A 39 -5.93 -10.50 1.63
N LEU A 40 -4.78 -10.33 0.97
CA LEU A 40 -4.44 -9.06 0.35
C LEU A 40 -5.43 -8.72 -0.78
N GLY A 41 -5.79 -7.45 -0.85
CA GLY A 41 -6.47 -6.88 -2.01
C GLY A 41 -5.54 -6.82 -3.23
N LYS A 42 -6.10 -6.43 -4.38
CA LYS A 42 -5.29 -6.15 -5.57
C LYS A 42 -4.33 -4.98 -5.24
N PRO A 43 -3.02 -5.08 -5.55
CA PRO A 43 -2.12 -3.94 -5.42
C PRO A 43 -2.57 -2.78 -6.30
N GLU A 44 -2.62 -1.58 -5.73
CA GLU A 44 -3.08 -0.37 -6.40
C GLU A 44 -2.08 0.78 -6.23
N ILE A 45 -1.97 1.63 -7.24
CA ILE A 45 -1.22 2.88 -7.13
C ILE A 45 -2.12 3.89 -6.41
N PHE A 46 -1.78 4.16 -5.16
CA PHE A 46 -2.50 5.16 -4.39
C PHE A 46 -2.13 6.58 -4.89
N PRO A 47 -3.11 7.38 -5.35
CA PRO A 47 -2.84 8.66 -5.96
C PRO A 47 -2.54 9.79 -4.96
N ALA A 48 -2.74 9.55 -3.66
CA ALA A 48 -2.48 10.57 -2.65
C ALA A 48 -0.98 10.70 -2.34
N SER A 49 -0.62 11.81 -1.69
CA SER A 49 0.75 12.08 -1.28
C SER A 49 1.06 11.39 0.06
N THR A 50 1.48 10.13 0.00
CA THR A 50 1.97 9.39 1.17
C THR A 50 3.47 9.56 1.35
N ASP A 51 3.98 9.35 2.56
CA ASP A 51 5.42 9.40 2.86
C ASP A 51 6.24 8.38 2.04
N ALA A 52 5.59 7.30 1.59
CA ALA A 52 6.19 6.29 0.72
C ALA A 52 6.78 6.88 -0.58
N ARG A 53 6.33 8.06 -1.04
CA ARG A 53 6.96 8.74 -2.18
C ARG A 53 8.42 9.11 -1.91
N TYR A 54 8.77 9.52 -0.69
CA TYR A 54 10.11 9.97 -0.36
C TYR A 54 11.07 8.78 -0.24
N PHE A 55 10.62 7.68 0.37
CA PHE A 55 11.37 6.42 0.40
C PHE A 55 11.65 5.88 -1.01
N ARG A 56 10.63 5.85 -1.87
CA ARG A 56 10.77 5.37 -3.26
C ARG A 56 11.70 6.25 -4.09
N ASN A 57 11.70 7.57 -3.88
CA ASN A 57 12.65 8.49 -4.51
C ASN A 57 14.09 8.28 -4.05
N LEU A 58 14.32 7.78 -2.83
CA LEU A 58 15.64 7.36 -2.34
C LEU A 58 16.03 5.95 -2.82
N GLY A 59 15.19 5.31 -3.64
CA GLY A 59 15.40 3.95 -4.12
C GLY A 59 15.08 2.85 -3.11
N LEU A 60 14.40 3.18 -2.00
CA LEU A 60 13.96 2.22 -1.00
C LEU A 60 12.55 1.70 -1.34
N PRO A 61 12.30 0.37 -1.23
CA PRO A 61 10.96 -0.17 -1.40
C PRO A 61 10.05 0.30 -0.27
N ALA A 62 8.82 0.71 -0.59
CA ALA A 62 7.82 1.10 0.38
C ALA A 62 6.43 0.64 -0.07
N ILE A 63 5.71 -0.03 0.82
CA ILE A 63 4.37 -0.58 0.59
C ILE A 63 3.40 0.13 1.54
N GLY A 64 2.38 0.80 1.00
CA GLY A 64 1.26 1.29 1.80
C GLY A 64 0.31 0.14 2.12
N PHE A 65 -0.04 -0.03 3.40
CA PHE A 65 -0.96 -1.06 3.84
C PHE A 65 -1.92 -0.51 4.87
N SER A 66 -3.20 -0.89 4.76
CA SER A 66 -4.23 -0.55 5.73
C SER A 66 -5.13 -1.78 5.95
N PRO A 67 -5.18 -2.35 7.16
CA PRO A 67 -6.01 -3.52 7.46
C PRO A 67 -7.48 -3.09 7.68
N MET A 68 -8.08 -2.49 6.64
CA MET A 68 -9.44 -1.93 6.67
C MET A 68 -10.34 -2.64 5.65
N ALA A 69 -10.35 -3.97 5.68
CA ALA A 69 -11.20 -4.76 4.79
C ALA A 69 -12.69 -4.44 5.06
N ASN A 70 -13.51 -4.45 4.00
CA ASN A 70 -14.96 -4.22 4.07
C ASN A 70 -15.38 -2.92 4.77
N THR A 71 -14.48 -1.92 4.83
CA THR A 71 -14.76 -0.61 5.42
C THR A 71 -15.00 0.40 4.30
N PRO A 72 -16.06 1.23 4.36
CA PRO A 72 -16.25 2.31 3.39
C PRO A 72 -15.06 3.27 3.42
N ILE A 73 -14.72 3.85 2.26
CA ILE A 73 -13.66 4.85 2.16
C ILE A 73 -14.18 6.15 2.76
N LEU A 74 -13.79 6.45 4.00
CA LEU A 74 -14.20 7.65 4.77
C LEU A 74 -13.01 8.57 5.10
N LEU A 75 -11.85 8.33 4.50
CA LEU A 75 -10.65 9.13 4.74
C LEU A 75 -10.95 10.61 4.46
N HIS A 76 -10.82 11.45 5.50
CA HIS A 76 -11.13 12.89 5.47
C HIS A 76 -12.62 13.27 5.32
N ASP A 77 -13.56 12.36 5.56
CA ASP A 77 -14.99 12.69 5.57
C ASP A 77 -15.54 12.87 6.99
N HIS A 78 -16.76 13.40 7.09
CA HIS A 78 -17.52 13.49 8.34
C HIS A 78 -17.82 12.07 8.86
N ASN A 79 -17.71 11.86 10.17
CA ASN A 79 -17.95 10.57 10.81
C ASN A 79 -17.02 9.44 10.32
N GLU A 80 -15.74 9.75 10.08
CA GLU A 80 -14.71 8.73 9.85
C GLU A 80 -14.70 7.70 10.99
N VAL A 81 -14.94 6.43 10.66
CA VAL A 81 -15.00 5.31 11.61
C VAL A 81 -14.40 4.05 11.02
N ILE A 82 -13.88 3.19 11.90
CA ILE A 82 -13.43 1.84 11.56
C ILE A 82 -14.17 0.82 12.44
N LEU A 83 -14.61 -0.29 11.84
CA LEU A 83 -15.28 -1.36 12.57
C LEU A 83 -14.24 -2.36 13.11
N ILE A 84 -14.21 -2.53 14.43
CA ILE A 84 -13.24 -3.39 15.14
C ILE A 84 -13.28 -4.85 14.65
N ILE A 85 -14.44 -5.35 14.23
CA ILE A 85 -14.58 -6.74 13.75
C ILE A 85 -13.81 -7.04 12.45
N TYR A 86 -13.41 -6.00 11.71
CA TYR A 86 -12.58 -6.12 10.51
C TYR A 86 -11.12 -5.68 10.74
N TYR A 87 -10.79 -5.24 11.94
CA TYR A 87 -9.43 -4.95 12.34
C TYR A 87 -8.76 -6.27 12.74
N VAL A 88 -7.81 -6.72 11.94
CA VAL A 88 -6.98 -7.88 12.28
C VAL A 88 -5.87 -7.37 13.22
N PRO A 89 -5.84 -7.79 14.50
CA PRO A 89 -4.70 -7.50 15.36
C PRO A 89 -3.49 -8.27 14.82
N ILE A 90 -2.51 -7.52 14.34
CA ILE A 90 -1.17 -8.02 13.98
C ILE A 90 -0.33 -8.13 15.24
#